data_AF-A0A957ZF98-F1
#
_entry.id   AF-A0A957ZF98-F1
#
_cell.length_a   1.000
_cell.length_b   1.000
_cell.length_c   1.000
_cell.angle_alpha   90.00
_cell.angle_beta   90.00
_cell.angle_gamma   90.00
#
_symmetry.space_group_name_H-M   'P 1'
#
loop_
_entity.id
_entity.type
_entity.pdbx_description
1 polymer ?
#
loop_
_entity_poly.entity_id
_entity_poly.type
_entity_poly.pdbx_seq_one_letter_code
_entity_poly.pdbx_strand_id
1 'polypeptide(L)'
;MKVILSRKGFDSANGGVANPILPDGRLCPLPIPDARSERRYADMRFAHAGLPATHQQLGALVSDLTNGKIGANDRGHLDPDLDADHVVRAAGWRPAFGQAGAAQGHLHNQSIGEGDLFLFYGWFRQVELVNERLQYVVNAPDVHVIYGWLQVDSVCDPGCDAGKNI
;
A
#
# COMPACT_ATOMS: atom_id res chain seq x y z
N MET A 1 -21.33 12.20 7.11
CA MET A 1 -20.49 11.04 6.77
C MET A 1 -20.62 10.75 5.29
N LYS A 2 -19.51 10.89 4.57
CA LYS A 2 -19.32 10.51 3.17
C LYS A 2 -18.46 9.25 3.13
N VAL A 3 -18.65 8.43 2.10
CA VAL A 3 -17.82 7.25 1.84
C VAL A 3 -17.02 7.50 0.58
N ILE A 4 -15.70 7.35 0.67
CA ILE A 4 -14.76 7.59 -0.40
C ILE A 4 -14.11 6.27 -0.77
N LEU A 5 -14.24 5.89 -2.04
CA LEU A 5 -13.48 4.76 -2.58
C LEU A 5 -12.15 5.27 -3.12
N SER A 6 -11.05 4.77 -2.58
CA SER A 6 -9.70 5.17 -3.00
C SER A 6 -8.92 3.97 -3.50
N ARG A 7 -8.59 3.96 -4.80
CA ARG A 7 -7.72 2.92 -5.37
C ARG A 7 -6.30 3.14 -4.92
N LYS A 8 -5.68 2.11 -4.35
CA LYS A 8 -4.34 2.18 -3.76
C LYS A 8 -3.56 0.87 -3.97
N GLY A 9 -2.25 0.97 -3.78
CA GLY A 9 -1.28 -0.08 -4.06
C GLY A 9 -0.92 -0.21 -5.55
N PHE A 10 -0.27 -1.31 -5.93
CA PHE A 10 0.09 -1.57 -7.32
C PHE A 10 -1.15 -1.66 -8.22
N ASP A 11 -1.03 -1.14 -9.44
CA ASP A 11 -2.00 -1.30 -10.51
C ASP A 11 -1.33 -1.34 -11.90
N SER A 12 -2.11 -1.30 -12.98
CA SER A 12 -1.56 -1.34 -14.34
C SER A 12 -0.69 -0.14 -14.70
N ALA A 13 -0.89 1.01 -14.04
CA ALA A 13 -0.10 2.22 -14.26
C ALA A 13 1.10 2.31 -13.30
N ASN A 14 0.95 1.80 -12.07
CA ASN A 14 1.92 1.87 -10.99
C ASN A 14 2.36 0.46 -10.60
N GLY A 15 3.54 0.05 -11.05
CA GLY A 15 4.10 -1.29 -10.78
C GLY A 15 3.74 -2.35 -11.83
N GLY A 16 2.60 -2.20 -12.50
CA GLY A 16 2.23 -2.95 -13.70
C GLY A 16 1.79 -4.40 -13.46
N VAL A 17 1.54 -4.78 -12.21
CA VAL A 17 1.12 -6.13 -11.80
C VAL A 17 0.08 -6.07 -10.67
N ALA A 18 -0.61 -7.17 -10.42
CA ALA A 18 -1.58 -7.27 -9.33
C ALA A 18 -0.89 -7.29 -7.96
N ASN A 19 -1.63 -6.96 -6.91
CA ASN A 19 -1.23 -7.19 -5.54
C ASN A 19 -1.46 -8.69 -5.20
N PRO A 20 -0.56 -9.37 -4.47
CA PRO A 20 -0.74 -10.79 -4.20
C PRO A 20 -1.81 -11.07 -3.15
N ILE A 21 -2.64 -12.08 -3.44
CA ILE A 21 -3.35 -12.86 -2.42
C ILE A 21 -2.46 -14.04 -2.10
N LEU A 22 -1.89 -14.05 -0.90
CA LEU A 22 -0.94 -15.06 -0.45
C LEU A 22 -1.60 -16.46 -0.36
N PRO A 23 -0.82 -17.56 -0.32
CA PRO A 23 -1.36 -18.92 -0.26
C PRO A 23 -2.31 -19.18 0.91
N ASP A 24 -2.19 -18.41 1.99
CA ASP A 24 -3.07 -18.50 3.16
C ASP A 24 -4.26 -17.51 3.13
N GLY A 25 -4.48 -16.85 2.00
CA GLY A 25 -5.60 -15.95 1.76
C GLY A 25 -5.38 -14.50 2.18
N ARG A 26 -4.24 -14.16 2.79
CA ARG A 26 -3.96 -12.77 3.16
C ARG A 26 -3.75 -11.89 1.94
N LEU A 27 -4.32 -10.69 2.00
CA LEU A 27 -4.12 -9.64 1.02
C LEU A 27 -2.82 -8.89 1.36
N CYS A 28 -1.93 -8.77 0.40
CA CYS A 28 -0.71 -7.99 0.55
C CYS A 28 -0.77 -6.81 -0.44
N PRO A 29 -1.37 -5.67 -0.07
CA PRO A 29 -1.33 -4.45 -0.88
C PRO A 29 0.11 -3.95 -0.96
N LEU A 30 0.67 -3.90 -2.16
CA LEU A 30 2.04 -3.47 -2.38
C LEU A 30 2.14 -1.95 -2.33
N PRO A 31 3.13 -1.39 -1.60
CA PRO A 31 3.43 0.05 -1.58
C PRO A 31 3.59 0.58 -3.00
N ILE A 32 3.08 1.78 -3.30
CA ILE A 32 3.08 2.28 -4.68
C ILE A 32 4.52 2.66 -5.09
N PRO A 33 5.02 2.26 -6.27
CA PRO A 33 6.37 2.63 -6.72
C PRO A 33 6.56 4.14 -6.80
N ASP A 34 7.60 4.64 -6.15
CA ASP A 34 7.93 6.05 -6.11
C ASP A 34 9.41 6.25 -5.84
N ALA A 35 10.17 6.68 -6.85
CA ALA A 35 11.60 6.94 -6.75
C ALA A 35 11.95 8.05 -5.75
N ARG A 36 11.00 8.92 -5.40
CA ARG A 36 11.18 10.01 -4.42
C ARG A 36 10.92 9.55 -2.99
N SER A 37 10.32 8.37 -2.78
CA SER A 37 10.09 7.83 -1.44
C SER A 37 11.41 7.56 -0.72
N GLU A 38 11.46 7.84 0.57
CA GLU A 38 12.63 7.57 1.41
C GLU A 38 12.84 6.07 1.67
N ARG A 39 11.79 5.26 1.47
CA ARG A 39 11.77 3.84 1.86
C ARG A 39 11.99 2.93 0.66
N ARG A 40 12.89 1.95 0.83
CA ARG A 40 13.10 0.86 -0.14
C ARG A 40 12.21 -0.33 0.20
N TYR A 41 11.86 -1.14 -0.79
CA TYR A 41 11.10 -2.38 -0.53
C TYR A 41 11.84 -3.38 0.37
N ALA A 42 13.18 -3.39 0.33
CA ALA A 42 14.00 -4.19 1.25
C ALA A 42 13.79 -3.83 2.72
N ASP A 43 13.40 -2.59 3.02
CA ASP A 43 13.26 -2.11 4.40
C ASP A 43 11.82 -2.25 4.92
N MET A 44 10.87 -2.61 4.05
CA MET A 44 9.47 -2.77 4.39
C MET A 44 9.13 -4.22 4.68
N ARG A 45 8.60 -4.48 5.86
CA ARG A 45 8.16 -5.80 6.30
C ARG A 45 6.73 -6.07 5.85
N PHE A 46 6.40 -7.34 5.71
CA PHE A 46 5.01 -7.77 5.60
C PHE A 46 4.84 -9.02 6.45
N ALA A 47 4.08 -8.90 7.54
CA ALA A 47 3.97 -9.95 8.53
C ALA A 47 3.22 -11.13 7.95
N HIS A 48 3.96 -12.20 7.65
CA HIS A 48 3.32 -13.32 7.00
C HIS A 48 3.90 -14.71 7.40
N ALA A 49 3.06 -15.55 8.01
CA ALA A 49 3.32 -16.97 8.24
C ALA A 49 3.24 -17.77 6.92
N GLY A 50 4.24 -18.60 6.63
CA GLY A 50 4.16 -19.64 5.59
C GLY A 50 5.00 -19.45 4.31
N LEU A 51 5.69 -18.32 4.12
CA LEU A 51 6.70 -18.14 3.07
C LEU A 51 8.08 -18.12 3.73
N PRO A 52 9.15 -18.36 2.95
CA PRO A 52 10.50 -18.34 3.47
C PRO A 52 10.88 -16.99 4.09
N ALA A 53 11.91 -16.99 4.93
CA ALA A 53 12.44 -15.79 5.56
C ALA A 53 12.79 -14.67 4.55
N THR A 54 13.15 -15.03 3.32
CA THR A 54 13.44 -14.11 2.21
C THR A 54 12.25 -13.23 1.82
N HIS A 55 11.02 -13.65 2.14
CA HIS A 55 9.77 -12.97 1.79
C HIS A 55 9.12 -12.25 2.99
N GLN A 56 9.78 -12.19 4.15
CA GLN A 56 9.32 -11.40 5.29
C GLN A 56 9.46 -9.88 5.05
N GLN A 57 10.23 -9.51 4.03
CA GLN A 57 10.35 -8.16 3.49
C GLN A 57 9.79 -8.13 2.06
N LEU A 58 9.32 -6.97 1.64
CA LEU A 58 8.67 -6.81 0.34
C LEU A 58 9.64 -6.92 -0.84
N GLY A 59 10.94 -6.74 -0.62
CA GLY A 59 11.94 -6.72 -1.70
C GLY A 59 11.96 -7.97 -2.60
N ALA A 60 11.95 -9.18 -2.02
CA ALA A 60 11.89 -10.42 -2.79
C ALA A 60 10.54 -10.58 -3.49
N LEU A 61 9.46 -10.28 -2.75
CA LEU A 61 8.10 -10.39 -3.24
C LEU A 61 7.85 -9.49 -4.47
N VAL A 62 8.24 -8.22 -4.42
CA VAL A 62 8.07 -7.31 -5.59
C VAL A 62 8.96 -7.73 -6.76
N SER A 63 10.16 -8.25 -6.48
CA SER A 63 11.07 -8.72 -7.53
C SER A 63 10.49 -9.92 -8.27
N ASP A 64 9.95 -10.88 -7.53
CA ASP A 64 9.34 -12.08 -8.08
C ASP A 64 8.17 -11.74 -8.99
N LEU A 65 7.21 -10.95 -8.47
CA LEU A 65 5.97 -10.64 -9.18
C LEU A 65 6.15 -9.70 -10.36
N THR A 66 7.16 -8.84 -10.33
CA THR A 66 7.48 -7.93 -11.44
C THR A 66 8.50 -8.49 -12.41
N ASN A 67 8.95 -9.73 -12.20
CA ASN A 67 10.01 -10.38 -12.96
C ASN A 67 11.30 -9.53 -13.02
N GLY A 68 11.69 -9.00 -11.87
CA GLY A 68 12.91 -8.23 -11.68
C GLY A 68 12.85 -6.76 -12.11
N LYS A 69 11.71 -6.26 -12.61
CA LYS A 69 11.57 -4.85 -13.02
C LYS A 69 11.60 -3.89 -11.83
N ILE A 70 11.07 -4.33 -10.68
CA ILE A 70 11.16 -3.63 -9.40
C ILE A 70 11.89 -4.55 -8.44
N GLY A 71 13.05 -4.12 -7.96
CA GLY A 71 13.90 -4.86 -7.04
C GLY A 71 13.80 -4.34 -5.61
N ALA A 72 14.52 -5.02 -4.72
CA ALA A 72 14.54 -4.70 -3.30
C ALA A 72 15.05 -3.28 -2.98
N ASN A 73 15.96 -2.73 -3.80
CA ASN A 73 16.50 -1.38 -3.63
C ASN A 73 15.65 -0.27 -4.25
N ASP A 74 14.64 -0.63 -5.04
CA ASP A 74 13.69 0.35 -5.54
C ASP A 74 12.81 0.87 -4.40
N ARG A 75 12.24 2.03 -4.63
CA ARG A 75 11.54 2.82 -3.62
C ARG A 75 10.04 2.78 -3.84
N GLY A 76 9.31 2.79 -2.73
CA GLY A 76 7.85 2.81 -2.73
C GLY A 76 7.33 3.59 -1.54
N HIS A 77 6.17 4.21 -1.68
CA HIS A 77 5.52 4.92 -0.58
C HIS A 77 4.38 4.09 0.02
N LEU A 78 4.24 4.17 1.34
CA LEU A 78 3.15 3.58 2.10
C LEU A 78 1.97 4.55 2.06
N ASP A 79 1.10 4.39 1.06
CA ASP A 79 -0.10 5.21 0.92
C ASP A 79 -1.28 4.32 0.47
N PRO A 80 -2.27 4.07 1.34
CA PRO A 80 -2.36 4.51 2.73
C PRO A 80 -1.35 3.78 3.61
N ASP A 81 -0.90 4.45 4.66
CA ASP A 81 -0.03 3.88 5.68
C ASP A 81 -0.88 3.21 6.77
N LEU A 82 -1.32 1.96 6.54
CA LEU A 82 -2.27 1.25 7.41
C LEU A 82 -1.63 0.30 8.41
N ASP A 83 -0.46 -0.25 8.07
CA ASP A 83 0.18 -1.30 8.86
C ASP A 83 1.36 -0.73 9.65
N ALA A 84 1.25 -0.78 10.97
CA ALA A 84 2.30 -0.34 11.88
C ALA A 84 3.60 -1.14 11.70
N ASP A 85 3.49 -2.42 11.32
CA ASP A 85 4.61 -3.35 11.28
C ASP A 85 5.44 -3.24 9.99
N HIS A 86 4.95 -2.52 8.98
CA HIS A 86 5.67 -2.31 7.72
C HIS A 86 7.07 -1.73 7.93
N VAL A 87 7.25 -0.81 8.89
CA VAL A 87 8.56 -0.23 9.23
C VAL A 87 8.61 0.10 10.71
N VAL A 88 9.81 0.33 11.25
CA VAL A 88 9.95 0.85 12.63
C VAL A 88 9.28 2.22 12.73
N ARG A 89 8.38 2.37 13.69
CA ARG A 89 7.57 3.59 13.91
C ARG A 89 8.04 4.37 15.12
N ALA A 90 7.87 5.68 15.08
CA ALA A 90 7.96 6.53 16.26
C ALA A 90 6.76 6.28 17.18
N ALA A 91 6.93 6.57 18.48
CA ALA A 91 5.84 6.53 19.44
C ALA A 91 4.73 7.51 19.01
N GLY A 92 3.47 7.07 19.12
CA GLY A 92 2.32 7.87 18.70
C GLY A 92 1.98 7.80 17.21
N TRP A 93 2.59 6.88 16.45
CA TRP A 93 2.19 6.63 15.06
C TRP A 93 0.70 6.37 14.95
N ARG A 94 0.11 6.96 13.91
CA ARG A 94 -1.28 6.76 13.51
C ARG A 94 -1.31 6.45 12.03
N PRO A 95 -2.23 5.59 11.57
CA PRO A 95 -2.37 5.34 10.16
C PRO A 95 -2.83 6.63 9.47
N ALA A 96 -2.26 6.88 8.30
CA ALA A 96 -2.46 8.13 7.58
C ALA A 96 -2.53 7.88 6.07
N PHE A 97 -3.05 8.87 5.38
CA PHE A 97 -3.28 8.81 3.95
C PHE A 97 -3.10 10.21 3.35
N GLY A 98 -2.28 10.30 2.31
CA GLY A 98 -1.93 11.55 1.65
C GLY A 98 -2.51 11.64 0.25
N GLN A 99 -2.93 12.84 -0.15
CA GLN A 99 -3.27 13.13 -1.55
C GLN A 99 -2.60 14.41 -2.03
N ALA A 100 -2.36 14.48 -3.33
CA ALA A 100 -1.78 15.65 -3.98
C ALA A 100 -2.50 15.98 -5.30
N GLY A 101 -2.29 17.19 -5.79
CA GLY A 101 -2.82 17.65 -7.09
C GLY A 101 -4.34 17.55 -7.19
N ALA A 102 -4.84 17.04 -8.32
CA ALA A 102 -6.27 16.97 -8.60
C ALA A 102 -7.07 16.14 -7.57
N ALA A 103 -6.47 15.07 -7.03
CA ALA A 103 -7.12 14.26 -6.01
C ALA A 103 -7.31 15.03 -4.70
N GLN A 104 -6.30 15.77 -4.25
CA GLN A 104 -6.41 16.66 -3.08
C GLN A 104 -7.44 17.76 -3.31
N GLY A 105 -7.40 18.41 -4.48
CA GLY A 105 -8.36 19.45 -4.83
C GLY A 105 -9.81 18.93 -4.86
N HIS A 106 -10.02 17.70 -5.35
CA HIS A 106 -11.33 17.06 -5.32
C HIS A 106 -11.82 16.80 -3.89
N LEU A 107 -10.98 16.23 -3.00
CA LEU A 107 -11.34 15.99 -1.61
C LEU A 107 -11.68 17.31 -0.88
N HIS A 108 -10.89 18.36 -1.10
CA HIS A 108 -11.14 19.68 -0.56
C HIS A 108 -12.49 20.24 -1.04
N ASN A 109 -12.77 20.17 -2.35
CA ASN A 109 -14.01 20.66 -2.94
C ASN A 109 -15.24 19.86 -2.51
N GLN A 110 -15.07 18.59 -2.13
CA GLN A 110 -16.12 17.77 -1.52
C GLN A 110 -16.22 17.96 0.00
N SER A 111 -15.41 18.86 0.58
CA SER A 111 -15.33 19.13 2.01
C SER A 111 -15.17 17.86 2.84
N ILE A 112 -14.28 16.95 2.40
CA ILE A 112 -13.98 15.73 3.17
C ILE A 112 -13.33 16.14 4.49
N GLY A 113 -13.84 15.60 5.59
CA GLY A 113 -13.39 15.98 6.94
C GLY A 113 -13.70 14.91 7.98
N GLU A 114 -13.60 15.29 9.25
CA GLU A 114 -13.83 14.41 10.40
C GLU A 114 -15.12 13.58 10.27
N GLY A 115 -15.01 12.29 10.57
CA GLY A 115 -16.10 11.31 10.49
C GLY A 115 -16.35 10.72 9.11
N ASP A 116 -15.77 11.25 8.03
CA ASP A 116 -15.84 10.64 6.69
C ASP A 116 -14.99 9.37 6.60
N LEU A 117 -15.38 8.43 5.73
CA LEU A 117 -14.80 7.08 5.65
C LEU A 117 -14.10 6.86 4.31
N PHE A 118 -12.82 6.52 4.33
CA PHE A 118 -12.08 6.01 3.19
C PHE A 118 -12.11 4.48 3.18
N LEU A 119 -12.51 3.90 2.06
CA LEU A 119 -12.36 2.47 1.76
C LEU A 119 -11.28 2.33 0.68
N PHE A 120 -10.21 1.60 1.01
CA PHE A 120 -9.09 1.37 0.12
C PHE A 120 -9.26 0.06 -0.61
N TYR A 121 -9.16 0.11 -1.93
CA TYR A 121 -9.29 -1.07 -2.78
C TYR A 121 -8.15 -1.15 -3.79
N GLY A 122 -7.81 -2.37 -4.19
CA GLY A 122 -6.71 -2.65 -5.11
C GLY A 122 -7.07 -3.74 -6.12
N TRP A 123 -6.20 -3.93 -7.11
CA TRP A 123 -6.24 -5.09 -8.00
C TRP A 123 -5.45 -6.23 -7.37
N PHE A 124 -6.07 -7.40 -7.19
CA PHE A 124 -5.45 -8.55 -6.55
C PHE A 124 -5.53 -9.79 -7.43
N ARG A 125 -4.55 -10.68 -7.26
CA ARG A 125 -4.52 -12.00 -7.88
C ARG A 125 -3.79 -13.00 -6.98
N GLN A 126 -4.27 -14.24 -6.96
CA GLN A 126 -3.68 -15.29 -6.13
C GLN A 126 -2.28 -15.68 -6.60
N VAL A 127 -1.39 -15.87 -5.63
CA VAL A 127 -0.02 -16.34 -5.86
C VAL A 127 0.24 -17.67 -5.16
N GLU A 128 1.22 -18.39 -5.68
CA GLU A 128 1.76 -19.63 -5.14
C GLU A 128 3.28 -19.54 -5.05
N LEU A 129 3.86 -20.33 -4.14
CA LEU A 129 5.32 -20.46 -4.00
C LEU A 129 5.76 -21.72 -4.76
N VAL A 130 6.57 -21.54 -5.80
CA VAL A 130 7.11 -22.63 -6.61
C VAL A 130 8.62 -22.44 -6.75
N ASN A 131 9.41 -23.44 -6.35
CA ASN A 131 10.88 -23.38 -6.36
C ASN A 131 11.43 -22.11 -5.66
N GLU A 132 10.91 -21.82 -4.46
CA GLU A 132 11.28 -20.64 -3.65
C GLU A 132 10.94 -19.27 -4.25
N ARG A 133 10.18 -19.24 -5.36
CA ARG A 133 9.75 -18.03 -6.04
C ARG A 133 8.24 -17.86 -5.98
N LEU A 134 7.77 -16.67 -5.69
CA LEU A 134 6.35 -16.33 -5.83
C LEU A 134 5.99 -16.12 -7.31
N GLN A 135 4.87 -16.71 -7.71
CA GLN A 135 4.28 -16.49 -9.03
C GLN A 135 2.77 -16.46 -8.94
N TYR A 136 2.12 -15.83 -9.92
CA TYR A 136 0.66 -15.88 -10.02
C TYR A 136 0.19 -17.29 -10.36
N VAL A 137 -0.83 -17.76 -9.65
CA VAL A 137 -1.50 -19.02 -9.96
C VAL A 137 -2.08 -18.94 -11.37
N VAL A 138 -1.84 -19.99 -12.16
CA VAL A 138 -2.36 -20.12 -13.53
C VAL A 138 -3.88 -20.05 -13.49
N ASN A 139 -4.47 -19.20 -14.34
CA ASN A 139 -5.92 -18.96 -14.42
C ASN A 139 -6.59 -18.40 -13.14
N ALA A 140 -5.83 -18.00 -12.11
CA ALA A 140 -6.43 -17.25 -11.00
C ALA A 140 -7.02 -15.93 -11.51
N PRO A 141 -8.25 -15.57 -11.09
CA PRO A 141 -8.94 -14.38 -11.58
C PRO A 141 -8.28 -13.11 -11.07
N ASP A 142 -8.38 -12.06 -11.88
CA ASP A 142 -8.15 -10.69 -11.43
C ASP A 142 -9.37 -10.20 -10.65
N VAL A 143 -9.17 -9.78 -9.40
CA VAL A 143 -10.24 -9.33 -8.53
C VAL A 143 -9.93 -7.95 -7.95
N HIS A 144 -10.97 -7.13 -7.76
CA HIS A 144 -10.85 -5.89 -7.02
C HIS A 144 -11.37 -6.07 -5.60
N VAL A 145 -10.52 -5.82 -4.62
CA VAL A 145 -10.80 -6.13 -3.20
C VAL A 145 -10.59 -4.89 -2.35
N ILE A 146 -11.55 -4.61 -1.45
CA ILE A 146 -11.36 -3.65 -0.37
C ILE A 146 -10.48 -4.32 0.68
N TYR A 147 -9.29 -3.78 0.91
CA TYR A 147 -8.29 -4.38 1.79
C TYR A 147 -8.08 -3.59 3.09
N GLY A 148 -8.64 -2.39 3.20
CA GLY A 148 -8.48 -1.55 4.38
C GLY A 148 -9.39 -0.35 4.35
N TRP A 149 -9.46 0.36 5.47
CA TRP A 149 -10.26 1.57 5.62
C TRP A 149 -9.66 2.50 6.67
N LEU A 150 -10.00 3.79 6.58
CA LEU A 150 -9.74 4.79 7.61
C LEU A 150 -10.96 5.69 7.77
N GLN A 151 -11.33 5.96 9.01
CA GLN A 151 -12.24 7.07 9.32
C GLN A 151 -11.38 8.30 9.63
N VAL A 152 -11.75 9.44 9.04
CA VAL A 152 -11.03 10.69 9.25
C VAL A 152 -11.25 11.16 10.69
N ASP A 153 -10.17 11.24 11.47
CA ASP A 153 -10.14 11.88 12.78
C ASP A 153 -9.84 13.37 12.62
N SER A 154 -8.80 13.69 11.85
CA SER A 154 -8.37 15.06 11.56
C SER A 154 -7.83 15.20 10.14
N VAL A 155 -7.93 16.40 9.58
CA VAL A 155 -7.26 16.77 8.32
C VAL A 155 -6.12 17.73 8.65
N CYS A 156 -4.91 17.39 8.22
CA CYS A 156 -3.73 18.25 8.37
C CYS A 156 -3.35 18.84 7.00
N ASP A 157 -3.10 20.15 6.95
CA ASP A 157 -2.61 20.83 5.76
C ASP A 157 -1.16 21.31 6.02
N PRO A 158 -0.15 20.59 5.53
CA PRO A 158 1.25 20.96 5.76
C PRO A 158 1.63 22.34 5.20
N GLY A 159 0.82 22.92 4.29
CA GLY A 159 1.00 24.29 3.79
C GLY A 159 0.41 25.37 4.69
N CYS A 160 -0.60 25.06 5.51
CA CYS A 160 -1.24 26.00 6.44
C CYS A 160 -0.77 25.81 7.90
N ASP A 161 -0.33 24.60 8.27
CA ASP A 161 -0.01 24.21 9.64
C ASP A 161 1.45 24.45 10.05
N ALA A 162 2.28 25.08 9.20
CA ALA A 162 3.68 25.42 9.50
C ALA A 162 3.89 26.35 10.72
N GLY A 163 2.81 26.80 11.38
CA GLY A 163 2.82 27.56 12.63
C GLY A 163 2.40 26.77 13.88
N LYS A 164 2.01 25.49 13.76
CA LYS A 164 1.67 24.63 14.90
C LYS A 164 2.62 23.45 14.91
N ASN A 165 3.58 23.48 15.83
CA ASN A 165 4.55 22.42 16.07
C ASN A 165 3.85 21.05 16.10
N ILE A 166 4.19 20.21 15.11
CA ILE A 166 3.94 18.77 15.09
C ILE A 166 5.18 18.09 15.68
#